data_AF-A0A7C6DV88-F1
#
_entry.id   AF-A0A7C6DV88-F1
#
_cell.length_a   1.000
_cell.length_b   1.000
_cell.length_c   1.000
_cell.angle_alpha   90.00
_cell.angle_beta   90.00
_cell.angle_gamma   90.00
#
_symmetry.space_group_name_H-M   'P 1'
#
loop_
_entity.id
_entity.type
_entity.pdbx_description
1 polymer ?
#
loop_
_entity_poly.entity_id
_entity_poly.type
_entity_poly.pdbx_seq_one_letter_code
_entity_poly.pdbx_strand_id
1 'polypeptide(L)'
;MSRIKKRHFVLGLENVELENVYAFMLKTVLHAAGQACFSEVESNPLLTTLADEVRTLLTSINSIIKRRVTESSVYLESIIDVLERIRNSRESLYIILCEALSLPEYMFLLYTFHEFVDVDKAFCAVNPSGKTATFKYLAKEYLDIKTPSPLKEVTMKNVGEGLRQRLGASGTSIFRDIDMLIHYGGGYEDVDDMIESLFKITNKLRIEVENWLNNKYKVLILADHGYDVLRNVNVWTLTHSWEKEKLCVSPFVPVLIMG
;
A
#
# COMPACT_ATOMS: atom_id res chain seq x y z
N MET A 1 7.77 -20.49 -17.19
CA MET A 1 7.69 -19.35 -18.13
C MET A 1 6.30 -19.10 -18.78
N SER A 2 5.25 -19.92 -18.58
CA SER A 2 3.96 -19.74 -19.30
C SER A 2 2.83 -19.03 -18.54
N ARG A 3 2.97 -18.72 -17.23
CA ARG A 3 1.90 -18.06 -16.44
C ARG A 3 1.96 -16.53 -16.47
N ILE A 4 3.13 -15.92 -16.71
CA ILE A 4 3.32 -14.47 -16.64
C ILE A 4 2.71 -13.75 -17.85
N LYS A 5 2.81 -14.33 -19.06
CA LYS A 5 2.17 -13.80 -20.28
C LYS A 5 0.64 -13.70 -20.18
N LYS A 6 -0.01 -14.45 -19.29
CA LYS A 6 -1.47 -14.35 -19.06
C LYS A 6 -1.88 -13.11 -18.27
N ARG A 7 -0.98 -12.45 -17.54
CA ARG A 7 -1.32 -11.27 -16.70
C ARG A 7 -1.66 -10.03 -17.53
N HIS A 8 -1.00 -9.82 -18.67
CA HIS A 8 -1.39 -8.74 -19.60
C HIS A 8 -2.77 -8.93 -20.22
N PHE A 9 -3.25 -10.18 -20.31
CA PHE A 9 -4.62 -10.49 -20.75
C PHE A 9 -5.68 -10.31 -19.65
N VAL A 10 -5.31 -10.01 -18.39
CA VAL A 10 -6.27 -9.89 -17.28
C VAL A 10 -7.25 -8.73 -17.49
N LEU A 11 -6.83 -7.70 -18.23
CA LEU A 11 -7.67 -6.58 -18.65
C LEU A 11 -8.09 -6.65 -20.12
N GLY A 12 -7.82 -7.77 -20.79
CA GLY A 12 -8.39 -8.12 -22.10
C GLY A 12 -8.00 -7.24 -23.30
N LEU A 13 -7.05 -6.32 -23.19
CA LEU A 13 -6.78 -5.35 -24.27
C LEU A 13 -5.27 -5.10 -24.46
N GLU A 14 -4.80 -5.26 -25.70
CA GLU A 14 -3.52 -4.70 -26.13
C GLU A 14 -3.67 -3.16 -26.12
N ASN A 15 -2.80 -2.44 -25.41
CA ASN A 15 -2.80 -0.96 -25.24
C ASN A 15 -3.77 -0.36 -24.19
N VAL A 16 -3.92 -0.97 -23.02
CA VAL A 16 -4.62 -0.31 -21.89
C VAL A 16 -3.73 0.79 -21.29
N GLU A 17 -4.24 2.03 -21.25
CA GLU A 17 -3.59 3.12 -20.52
C GLU A 17 -3.47 2.77 -19.03
N LEU A 18 -2.33 3.06 -18.40
CA LEU A 18 -2.06 2.72 -16.99
C LEU A 18 -3.12 3.28 -16.03
N GLU A 19 -3.73 4.41 -16.40
CA GLU A 19 -4.84 5.01 -15.67
C GLU A 19 -6.05 4.07 -15.58
N ASN A 20 -6.42 3.42 -16.69
CA ASN A 20 -7.52 2.46 -16.72
C ASN A 20 -7.21 1.22 -15.87
N VAL A 21 -5.95 0.77 -15.89
CA VAL A 21 -5.51 -0.32 -15.00
C VAL A 21 -5.73 0.07 -13.54
N TYR A 22 -5.24 1.24 -13.15
CA TYR A 22 -5.41 1.76 -11.79
C TYR A 22 -6.90 1.90 -11.43
N ALA A 23 -7.71 2.46 -12.34
CA ALA A 23 -9.15 2.60 -12.19
C ALA A 23 -9.83 1.25 -11.91
N PHE A 24 -9.48 0.19 -12.66
CA PHE A 24 -10.02 -1.15 -12.41
C PHE A 24 -9.60 -1.70 -11.06
N MET A 25 -8.34 -1.50 -10.62
CA MET A 25 -7.90 -1.95 -9.29
C MET A 25 -8.66 -1.23 -8.18
N LEU A 26 -8.81 0.09 -8.27
CA LEU A 26 -9.55 0.89 -7.31
C LEU A 26 -11.04 0.48 -7.28
N LYS A 27 -11.71 0.43 -8.43
CA LYS A 27 -13.12 0.00 -8.53
C LYS A 27 -13.33 -1.42 -8.00
N THR A 28 -12.39 -2.34 -8.24
CA THR A 28 -12.42 -3.71 -7.69
C THR A 28 -12.37 -3.70 -6.17
N VAL A 29 -11.49 -2.90 -5.57
CA VAL A 29 -11.39 -2.78 -4.10
C VAL A 29 -12.65 -2.14 -3.52
N LEU A 30 -13.18 -1.08 -4.13
CA LEU A 30 -14.43 -0.43 -3.72
C LEU A 30 -15.63 -1.38 -3.80
N HIS A 31 -15.70 -2.19 -4.86
CA HIS A 31 -16.71 -3.23 -5.03
C HIS A 31 -16.60 -4.31 -3.95
N ALA A 32 -15.39 -4.81 -3.70
CA ALA A 32 -15.14 -5.82 -2.67
C ALA A 32 -15.47 -5.32 -1.26
N ALA A 33 -15.17 -4.05 -0.96
CA ALA A 33 -15.48 -3.40 0.31
C ALA A 33 -16.96 -3.04 0.48
N GLY A 34 -17.79 -3.18 -0.57
CA GLY A 34 -19.21 -2.85 -0.55
C GLY A 34 -19.51 -1.35 -0.56
N GLN A 35 -18.59 -0.52 -1.07
CA GLN A 35 -18.79 0.94 -1.15
C GLN A 35 -19.62 1.35 -2.37
N ALA A 36 -19.48 0.62 -3.50
CA ALA A 36 -20.32 0.78 -4.68
C ALA A 36 -20.23 -0.45 -5.59
N CYS A 37 -21.24 -0.64 -6.45
CA CYS A 37 -21.20 -1.62 -7.53
C CYS A 37 -20.74 -0.96 -8.83
N PHE A 38 -19.98 -1.69 -9.63
CA PHE A 38 -19.40 -1.23 -10.89
C PHE A 38 -19.67 -2.31 -11.94
N SER A 39 -20.41 -1.98 -13.00
CA SER A 39 -20.83 -2.95 -14.01
C SER A 39 -19.63 -3.52 -14.77
N GLU A 40 -18.57 -2.74 -14.93
CA GLU A 40 -17.29 -3.17 -15.51
C GLU A 40 -16.55 -4.21 -14.66
N VAL A 41 -16.77 -4.24 -13.34
CA VAL A 41 -16.23 -5.27 -12.44
C VAL A 41 -17.09 -6.53 -12.51
N GLU A 42 -18.41 -6.38 -12.46
CA GLU A 42 -19.38 -7.50 -12.47
C GLU A 42 -19.42 -8.24 -13.81
N SER A 43 -19.23 -7.53 -14.91
CA SER A 43 -19.24 -8.12 -16.26
C SER A 43 -17.92 -8.79 -16.64
N ASN A 44 -16.85 -8.59 -15.86
CA ASN A 44 -15.54 -9.19 -16.09
C ASN A 44 -15.27 -10.31 -15.07
N PRO A 45 -15.26 -11.60 -15.47
CA PRO A 45 -15.05 -12.72 -14.55
C PRO A 45 -13.74 -12.67 -13.76
N LEU A 46 -12.69 -12.07 -14.33
CA LEU A 46 -11.40 -11.94 -13.66
C LEU A 46 -11.45 -10.86 -12.57
N LEU A 47 -12.06 -9.71 -12.86
CA LEU A 47 -12.24 -8.66 -11.86
C LEU A 47 -13.22 -9.09 -10.76
N THR A 48 -14.26 -9.86 -11.10
CA THR A 48 -15.16 -10.47 -10.11
C THR A 48 -14.41 -11.43 -9.20
N THR A 49 -13.60 -12.34 -9.76
CA THR A 49 -12.77 -13.26 -8.96
C THR A 49 -11.80 -12.50 -8.05
N LEU A 50 -11.16 -11.45 -8.59
CA LEU A 50 -10.27 -10.60 -7.82
C LEU A 50 -11.01 -9.84 -6.71
N ALA A 51 -12.23 -9.37 -6.96
CA ALA A 51 -13.07 -8.73 -5.96
C ALA A 51 -13.42 -9.69 -4.81
N ASP A 52 -13.66 -10.96 -5.10
CA ASP A 52 -13.91 -11.99 -4.09
C ASP A 52 -12.68 -12.28 -3.22
N GLU A 53 -11.49 -12.35 -3.84
CA GLU A 53 -10.21 -12.48 -3.13
C GLU A 53 -9.92 -11.27 -2.24
N VAL A 54 -10.13 -10.05 -2.78
CA VAL A 54 -10.00 -8.81 -2.02
C VAL A 54 -10.99 -8.78 -0.85
N ARG A 55 -12.25 -9.18 -1.07
CA ARG A 55 -13.26 -9.22 0.01
C ARG A 55 -12.85 -10.19 1.11
N THR A 56 -12.28 -11.34 0.74
CA THR A 56 -11.77 -12.33 1.70
C THR A 56 -10.59 -11.77 2.51
N LEU A 57 -9.65 -11.08 1.85
CA LEU A 57 -8.54 -10.40 2.51
C LEU A 57 -9.04 -9.34 3.49
N LEU A 58 -9.92 -8.43 3.04
CA LEU A 58 -10.48 -7.37 3.88
C LEU A 58 -11.25 -7.95 5.06
N THR A 59 -12.04 -8.99 4.86
CA THR A 59 -12.76 -9.68 5.95
C THR A 59 -11.80 -10.24 6.99
N SER A 60 -10.68 -10.82 6.55
CA SER A 60 -9.64 -11.38 7.43
C SER A 60 -8.95 -10.29 8.24
N ILE A 61 -8.54 -9.20 7.59
CA ILE A 61 -7.94 -8.01 8.24
C ILE A 61 -8.90 -7.45 9.29
N ASN A 62 -10.16 -7.23 8.92
CA ASN A 62 -11.17 -6.67 9.80
C ASN A 62 -11.52 -7.61 10.97
N SER A 63 -11.47 -8.92 10.77
CA SER A 63 -11.63 -9.90 11.84
C SER A 63 -10.47 -9.87 12.84
N ILE A 64 -9.23 -9.66 12.37
CA ILE A 64 -8.06 -9.52 13.25
C ILE A 64 -8.24 -8.30 14.15
N ILE A 65 -8.62 -7.16 13.56
CA ILE A 65 -8.80 -5.90 14.29
C ILE A 65 -9.89 -6.04 15.35
N LYS A 66 -11.04 -6.60 15.00
CA LYS A 66 -12.15 -6.79 15.96
C LYS A 66 -11.80 -7.68 17.14
N ARG A 67 -10.86 -8.63 16.97
CA ARG A 67 -10.54 -9.66 17.98
C ARG A 67 -9.28 -9.35 18.79
N ARG A 68 -8.32 -8.60 18.24
CA ARG A 68 -6.93 -8.57 18.74
C ARG A 68 -6.26 -7.19 18.64
N VAL A 69 -6.98 -6.10 18.95
CA VAL A 69 -6.40 -4.74 18.99
C VAL A 69 -5.16 -4.67 19.89
N THR A 70 -5.12 -5.46 20.97
CA THR A 70 -4.02 -5.51 21.95
C THR A 70 -2.79 -6.30 21.50
N GLU A 71 -2.84 -7.04 20.38
CA GLU A 71 -1.72 -7.84 19.85
C GLU A 71 -1.17 -7.26 18.53
N SER A 72 -1.44 -5.98 18.25
CA SER A 72 -1.01 -5.29 17.02
C SER A 72 0.49 -5.41 16.72
N SER A 73 1.33 -5.48 17.75
CA SER A 73 2.78 -5.70 17.64
C SER A 73 3.14 -7.00 16.93
N VAL A 74 2.42 -8.10 17.20
CA VAL A 74 2.69 -9.42 16.61
C VAL A 74 2.49 -9.40 15.09
N TYR A 75 1.53 -8.60 14.61
CA TYR A 75 1.28 -8.46 13.18
C TYR A 75 2.35 -7.61 12.47
N LEU A 76 3.02 -6.72 13.21
CA LEU A 76 4.11 -5.90 12.71
C LEU A 76 5.49 -6.57 12.84
N GLU A 77 5.66 -7.58 13.72
CA GLU A 77 6.88 -8.41 13.80
C GLU A 77 7.23 -9.04 12.46
N SER A 78 6.22 -9.45 11.69
CA SER A 78 6.41 -10.00 10.35
C SER A 78 7.17 -9.05 9.40
N ILE A 79 7.04 -7.73 9.59
CA ILE A 79 7.80 -6.73 8.83
C ILE A 79 9.28 -6.84 9.17
N ILE A 80 9.63 -6.98 10.45
CA ILE A 80 11.03 -7.11 10.89
C ILE A 80 11.68 -8.34 10.26
N ASP A 81 10.99 -9.47 10.24
CA ASP A 81 11.48 -10.69 9.61
C ASP A 81 11.79 -10.50 8.11
N VAL A 82 10.92 -9.77 7.41
CA VAL A 82 11.13 -9.41 6.01
C VAL A 82 12.35 -8.50 5.86
N LEU A 83 12.48 -7.47 6.70
CA LEU A 83 13.60 -6.53 6.66
C LEU A 83 14.96 -7.22 6.93
N GLU A 84 15.03 -8.14 7.89
CA GLU A 84 16.27 -8.89 8.17
C GLU A 84 16.66 -9.83 7.03
N ARG A 85 15.70 -10.37 6.26
CA ARG A 85 16.02 -11.12 5.03
C ARG A 85 16.66 -10.24 3.97
N ILE A 86 16.20 -8.99 3.83
CA ILE A 86 16.75 -8.03 2.85
C ILE A 86 18.18 -7.62 3.23
N ARG A 87 18.46 -7.43 4.52
CA ARG A 87 19.76 -6.96 5.02
C ARG A 87 20.96 -7.78 4.52
N ASN A 88 20.76 -9.06 4.25
CA ASN A 88 21.82 -9.96 3.78
C ASN A 88 22.00 -9.95 2.25
N SER A 89 21.24 -9.12 1.53
CA SER A 89 21.38 -8.92 0.09
C SER A 89 22.66 -8.16 -0.25
N ARG A 90 23.35 -8.56 -1.32
CA ARG A 90 24.54 -7.86 -1.83
C ARG A 90 24.20 -6.69 -2.76
N GLU A 91 22.95 -6.57 -3.17
CA GLU A 91 22.50 -5.56 -4.13
C GLU A 91 22.16 -4.24 -3.44
N SER A 92 22.42 -3.13 -4.14
CA SER A 92 22.14 -1.79 -3.65
C SER A 92 20.63 -1.58 -3.45
N LEU A 93 20.24 -1.29 -2.22
CA LEU A 93 18.84 -1.04 -1.84
C LEU A 93 18.53 0.47 -1.79
N TYR A 94 17.35 0.86 -2.26
CA TYR A 94 16.75 2.16 -2.02
C TYR A 94 15.42 2.00 -1.29
N ILE A 95 15.14 2.86 -0.30
CA ILE A 95 13.96 2.74 0.57
C ILE A 95 13.01 3.91 0.33
N ILE A 96 11.77 3.63 -0.05
CA ILE A 96 10.70 4.62 -0.15
C ILE A 96 9.72 4.37 0.99
N LEU A 97 9.60 5.34 1.90
CA LEU A 97 8.62 5.29 2.97
C LEU A 97 7.36 6.07 2.57
N CYS A 98 6.21 5.41 2.56
CA CYS A 98 4.93 6.04 2.28
C CYS A 98 4.18 6.38 3.57
N GLU A 99 3.68 7.61 3.71
CA GLU A 99 2.78 7.96 4.83
C GLU A 99 1.47 7.18 4.72
N ALA A 100 0.89 7.17 3.53
CA ALA A 100 -0.26 6.34 3.18
C ALA A 100 -0.05 5.61 1.85
N LEU A 101 -0.46 4.35 1.78
CA LEU A 101 -0.55 3.58 0.55
C LEU A 101 -1.59 2.46 0.75
N SER A 102 -2.66 2.44 -0.03
CA SER A 102 -3.75 1.48 0.17
C SER A 102 -3.65 0.31 -0.81
N LEU A 103 -4.58 -0.63 -0.66
CA LEU A 103 -4.63 -1.84 -1.48
C LEU A 103 -4.70 -1.56 -3.00
N PRO A 104 -5.43 -0.55 -3.51
CA PRO A 104 -5.43 -0.20 -4.92
C PRO A 104 -4.04 0.13 -5.47
N GLU A 105 -3.27 0.98 -4.79
CA GLU A 105 -1.92 1.34 -5.22
C GLU A 105 -0.98 0.14 -5.12
N TYR A 106 -1.10 -0.65 -4.07
CA TYR A 106 -0.31 -1.87 -3.91
C TYR A 106 -0.54 -2.85 -5.07
N MET A 107 -1.81 -3.11 -5.43
CA MET A 107 -2.17 -3.95 -6.57
C MET A 107 -1.66 -3.36 -7.90
N PHE A 108 -1.76 -2.04 -8.07
CA PHE A 108 -1.27 -1.36 -9.26
C PHE A 108 0.26 -1.46 -9.41
N LEU A 109 1.02 -1.29 -8.34
CA LEU A 109 2.48 -1.43 -8.34
C LEU A 109 2.88 -2.88 -8.64
N LEU A 110 2.20 -3.88 -8.04
CA LEU A 110 2.41 -5.29 -8.33
C LEU A 110 2.13 -5.63 -9.80
N TYR A 111 1.09 -5.06 -10.39
CA TYR A 111 0.79 -5.23 -11.81
C TYR A 111 1.88 -4.61 -12.68
N THR A 112 2.24 -3.36 -12.39
CA THR A 112 3.17 -2.57 -13.19
C THR A 112 4.58 -3.15 -13.17
N PHE A 113 5.05 -3.58 -12.00
CA PHE A 113 6.41 -4.10 -11.79
C PHE A 113 6.44 -5.62 -11.63
N HIS A 114 5.47 -6.33 -12.21
CA HIS A 114 5.34 -7.78 -12.03
C HIS A 114 6.57 -8.60 -12.45
N GLU A 115 7.44 -8.08 -13.32
CA GLU A 115 8.71 -8.71 -13.72
C GLU A 115 9.81 -8.55 -12.68
N PHE A 116 9.67 -7.57 -11.79
CA PHE A 116 10.61 -7.23 -10.72
C PHE A 116 10.14 -7.69 -9.33
N VAL A 117 8.94 -8.29 -9.25
CA VAL A 117 8.36 -8.77 -7.99
C VAL A 117 8.22 -10.28 -8.03
N ASP A 118 9.03 -10.95 -7.23
CA ASP A 118 8.83 -12.37 -6.93
C ASP A 118 7.65 -12.55 -5.95
N VAL A 119 6.99 -13.71 -6.00
CA VAL A 119 5.81 -13.99 -5.16
C VAL A 119 6.12 -13.90 -3.66
N ASP A 120 7.36 -14.19 -3.28
CA ASP A 120 7.88 -14.09 -1.92
C ASP A 120 8.42 -12.69 -1.56
N LYS A 121 8.15 -11.67 -2.38
CA LYS A 121 8.57 -10.27 -2.17
C LYS A 121 7.40 -9.29 -2.05
N ALA A 122 6.17 -9.79 -2.20
CA ALA A 122 4.93 -9.05 -2.00
C ALA A 122 4.35 -9.37 -0.62
N PHE A 123 4.56 -8.48 0.35
CA PHE A 123 4.08 -8.65 1.71
C PHE A 123 3.06 -7.57 2.11
N CYS A 124 2.26 -7.91 3.09
CA CYS A 124 1.46 -6.95 3.82
C CYS A 124 1.47 -7.29 5.29
N ALA A 125 1.38 -6.27 6.12
CA ALA A 125 1.10 -6.41 7.53
C ALA A 125 -0.26 -5.79 7.86
N VAL A 126 -0.72 -6.04 9.08
CA VAL A 126 -1.93 -5.40 9.62
C VAL A 126 -1.50 -4.49 10.75
N ASN A 127 -2.00 -3.26 10.73
CA ASN A 127 -1.84 -2.26 11.79
C ASN A 127 -3.20 -1.98 12.45
N PRO A 128 -3.63 -2.81 13.43
CA PRO A 128 -4.90 -2.63 14.14
C PRO A 128 -5.01 -1.33 14.93
N SER A 129 -3.88 -0.67 15.21
CA SER A 129 -3.84 0.58 15.96
C SER A 129 -4.26 1.79 15.11
N GLY A 130 -4.39 1.62 13.78
CA GLY A 130 -4.96 2.58 12.83
C GLY A 130 -4.39 4.00 12.98
N LYS A 131 -3.11 4.18 12.63
CA LYS A 131 -2.32 5.44 12.67
C LYS A 131 -0.85 5.16 12.34
N THR A 132 0.03 6.12 12.65
CA THR A 132 1.51 6.06 12.60
C THR A 132 2.19 4.99 13.48
N ALA A 133 1.47 3.93 13.83
CA ALA A 133 1.91 2.88 14.73
C ALA A 133 2.95 1.94 14.09
N THR A 134 2.94 1.76 12.76
CA THR A 134 3.93 0.92 12.07
C THR A 134 5.32 1.51 12.25
N PHE A 135 5.50 2.80 11.94
CA PHE A 135 6.82 3.44 12.07
C PHE A 135 7.23 3.67 13.52
N LYS A 136 6.29 3.93 14.44
CA LYS A 136 6.59 3.96 15.88
C LYS A 136 7.06 2.60 16.39
N TYR A 137 6.42 1.52 15.95
CA TYR A 137 6.81 0.16 16.27
C TYR A 137 8.22 -0.15 15.77
N LEU A 138 8.51 0.10 14.48
CA LEU A 138 9.84 -0.11 13.92
C LEU A 138 10.92 0.73 14.60
N ALA A 139 10.63 2.00 14.89
CA ALA A 139 11.56 2.88 15.59
C ALA A 139 11.96 2.31 16.95
N LYS A 140 10.99 1.76 17.70
CA LYS A 140 11.19 1.24 19.05
C LYS A 140 11.81 -0.15 19.06
N GLU A 141 11.22 -1.10 18.33
CA GLU A 141 11.52 -2.52 18.45
C GLU A 141 12.64 -2.98 17.51
N TYR A 142 12.88 -2.25 16.42
CA TYR A 142 13.84 -2.68 15.39
C TYR A 142 15.07 -1.76 15.26
N LEU A 143 14.85 -0.46 15.38
CA LEU A 143 15.89 0.55 15.14
C LEU A 143 16.52 1.08 16.42
N ASP A 144 16.03 0.67 17.60
CA ASP A 144 16.46 1.15 18.92
C ASP A 144 16.49 2.70 19.04
N ILE A 145 15.59 3.39 18.31
CA ILE A 145 15.49 4.85 18.34
C ILE A 145 14.82 5.24 19.66
N LYS A 146 15.66 5.50 20.66
CA LYS A 146 15.21 6.03 21.95
C LYS A 146 14.73 7.47 21.75
N THR A 147 13.45 7.74 22.01
CA THR A 147 12.94 9.11 22.16
C THR A 147 13.50 9.69 23.45
N PRO A 148 14.44 10.66 23.41
CA PRO A 148 15.12 11.15 24.62
C PRO A 148 14.20 12.00 25.50
N SER A 149 13.02 12.37 24.99
CA SER A 149 12.02 13.19 25.66
C SER A 149 10.63 12.84 25.14
N PRO A 150 9.57 12.86 25.99
CA PRO A 150 8.18 12.73 25.56
C PRO A 150 7.74 13.76 24.51
N LEU A 151 8.47 14.88 24.41
CA LEU A 151 8.17 15.99 23.51
C LEU A 151 8.83 15.86 22.13
N LYS A 152 9.78 14.91 21.97
CA LYS A 152 10.49 14.73 20.70
C LYS A 152 9.92 13.51 19.98
N GLU A 153 8.92 13.75 19.15
CA GLU A 153 8.28 12.70 18.37
C GLU A 153 9.26 12.08 17.37
N VAL A 154 9.18 10.76 17.22
CA VAL A 154 9.87 10.04 16.14
C VAL A 154 9.28 10.53 14.81
N THR A 155 10.13 11.11 13.96
CA THR A 155 9.72 11.49 12.60
C THR A 155 9.98 10.34 11.64
N MET A 156 9.20 10.25 10.55
CA MET A 156 9.48 9.30 9.47
C MET A 156 10.87 9.45 8.87
N LYS A 157 11.45 10.66 8.91
CA LYS A 157 12.83 10.88 8.51
C LYS A 157 13.81 10.13 9.41
N ASN A 158 13.56 10.07 10.72
CA ASN A 158 14.37 9.28 11.64
C ASN A 158 14.26 7.79 11.35
N VAL A 159 13.04 7.31 11.04
CA VAL A 159 12.80 5.90 10.69
C VAL A 159 13.48 5.54 9.37
N GLY A 160 13.35 6.37 8.33
CA GLY A 160 14.01 6.16 7.03
C GLY A 160 15.52 6.10 7.16
N GLU A 161 16.12 7.04 7.89
CA GLU A 161 17.57 7.04 8.11
C GLU A 161 18.02 5.83 8.95
N GLY A 162 17.26 5.46 9.99
CA GLY A 162 17.55 4.26 10.78
C GLY A 162 17.49 2.98 9.94
N LEU A 163 16.45 2.81 9.12
CA LEU A 163 16.33 1.69 8.18
C LEU A 163 17.47 1.69 7.16
N ARG A 164 17.81 2.87 6.61
CA ARG A 164 18.91 3.01 5.66
C ARG A 164 20.22 2.49 6.24
N GLN A 165 20.55 2.90 7.47
CA GLN A 165 21.76 2.44 8.16
C GLN A 165 21.69 0.95 8.50
N ARG A 166 20.56 0.49 9.06
CA ARG A 166 20.36 -0.90 9.50
C ARG A 166 20.46 -1.91 8.36
N LEU A 167 19.89 -1.56 7.19
CA LEU A 167 19.80 -2.42 6.02
C LEU A 167 20.95 -2.21 5.03
N GLY A 168 21.86 -1.26 5.29
CA GLY A 168 22.93 -0.92 4.35
C GLY A 168 22.42 -0.30 3.04
N ALA A 169 21.27 0.36 3.07
CA ALA A 169 20.67 0.96 1.88
C ALA A 169 21.45 2.19 1.40
N SER A 170 21.48 2.38 0.08
CA SER A 170 22.17 3.50 -0.55
C SER A 170 21.44 4.83 -0.36
N GLY A 171 20.12 4.80 -0.12
CA GLY A 171 19.33 6.00 0.06
C GLY A 171 17.93 5.72 0.60
N THR A 172 17.23 6.79 0.98
CA THR A 172 15.83 6.74 1.39
C THR A 172 15.10 8.02 0.99
N SER A 173 13.83 7.90 0.60
CA SER A 173 12.88 9.00 0.37
C SER A 173 11.59 8.79 1.17
N ILE A 174 10.82 9.87 1.32
CA ILE A 174 9.49 9.84 1.93
C ILE A 174 8.48 10.31 0.90
N PHE A 175 7.45 9.50 0.67
CA PHE A 175 6.34 9.79 -0.23
C PHE A 175 5.08 10.12 0.59
N ARG A 176 4.61 11.37 0.48
CA ARG A 176 3.52 11.93 1.31
C ARG A 176 2.26 12.29 0.54
N ASP A 177 2.35 12.33 -0.79
CA ASP A 177 1.34 12.95 -1.63
C ASP A 177 -0.05 12.32 -1.45
N ILE A 178 -0.15 11.00 -1.22
CA ILE A 178 -1.44 10.33 -0.95
C ILE A 178 -2.02 10.80 0.40
N ASP A 179 -1.20 10.84 1.45
CA ASP A 179 -1.62 11.30 2.78
C ASP A 179 -2.07 12.76 2.76
N MET A 180 -1.33 13.60 2.02
CA MET A 180 -1.74 14.98 1.75
C MET A 180 -3.09 15.05 1.01
N LEU A 181 -3.35 14.17 0.05
CA LEU A 181 -4.64 14.12 -0.62
C LEU A 181 -5.76 13.71 0.33
N ILE A 182 -5.51 12.79 1.26
CA ILE A 182 -6.50 12.38 2.26
C ILE A 182 -6.84 13.55 3.20
N HIS A 183 -5.84 14.33 3.61
CA HIS A 183 -6.04 15.46 4.53
C HIS A 183 -6.59 16.72 3.86
N TYR A 184 -6.27 16.96 2.59
CA TYR A 184 -6.51 18.25 1.93
C TYR A 184 -7.27 18.15 0.59
N GLY A 185 -7.52 16.96 0.07
CA GLY A 185 -8.15 16.73 -1.24
C GLY A 185 -9.64 17.03 -1.31
N GLY A 186 -10.32 17.15 -0.16
CA GLY A 186 -11.75 17.41 -0.10
C GLY A 186 -12.59 16.19 -0.50
N GLY A 187 -13.80 16.44 -1.02
CA GLY A 187 -14.70 15.41 -1.53
C GLY A 187 -14.90 15.52 -3.03
N TYR A 188 -15.22 14.39 -3.67
CA TYR A 188 -15.42 14.27 -5.11
C TYR A 188 -16.87 13.88 -5.41
N GLU A 189 -17.53 14.58 -6.33
CA GLU A 189 -18.90 14.23 -6.76
C GLU A 189 -18.90 13.03 -7.71
N ASP A 190 -17.85 12.91 -8.52
CA ASP A 190 -17.61 11.77 -9.42
C ASP A 190 -16.49 10.88 -8.89
N VAL A 191 -16.68 9.56 -9.04
CA VAL A 191 -15.64 8.57 -8.73
C VAL A 191 -14.47 8.66 -9.69
N ASP A 192 -14.72 9.03 -10.96
CA ASP A 192 -13.68 9.10 -11.98
C ASP A 192 -12.72 10.29 -11.71
N ASP A 193 -13.22 11.42 -11.19
CA ASP A 193 -12.37 12.55 -10.74
C ASP A 193 -11.44 12.15 -9.57
N MET A 194 -11.97 11.35 -8.64
CA MET A 194 -11.19 10.81 -7.51
C MET A 194 -10.12 9.84 -8.02
N ILE A 195 -10.49 8.95 -8.96
CA ILE A 195 -9.58 8.00 -9.61
C ILE A 195 -8.45 8.77 -10.31
N GLU A 196 -8.76 9.78 -11.12
CA GLU A 196 -7.76 10.59 -11.84
C GLU A 196 -6.80 11.27 -10.84
N SER A 197 -7.35 11.85 -9.77
CA SER A 197 -6.55 12.51 -8.72
C SER A 197 -5.58 11.56 -8.04
N LEU A 198 -6.06 10.38 -7.64
CA LEU A 198 -5.23 9.35 -7.03
C LEU A 198 -4.23 8.75 -8.02
N PHE A 199 -4.62 8.55 -9.28
CA PHE A 199 -3.75 8.03 -10.32
C PHE A 199 -2.59 8.98 -10.59
N LYS A 200 -2.84 10.30 -10.71
CA LYS A 200 -1.79 11.31 -10.88
C LYS A 200 -0.71 11.20 -9.80
N ILE A 201 -1.12 11.02 -8.55
CA ILE A 201 -0.20 10.86 -7.42
C ILE A 201 0.52 9.50 -7.47
N THR A 202 -0.23 8.42 -7.66
CA THR A 202 0.30 7.06 -7.74
C THR A 202 1.30 6.90 -8.89
N ASN A 203 1.05 7.58 -10.01
CA ASN A 203 1.93 7.57 -11.17
C ASN A 203 3.27 8.28 -10.87
N LYS A 204 3.29 9.31 -10.00
CA LYS A 204 4.57 9.89 -9.53
C LYS A 204 5.39 8.86 -8.76
N LEU A 205 4.77 8.12 -7.84
CA LEU A 205 5.43 7.04 -7.11
C LEU A 205 5.94 5.95 -8.07
N ARG A 206 5.11 5.56 -9.05
CA ARG A 206 5.49 4.60 -10.10
C ARG A 206 6.72 5.08 -10.88
N ILE A 207 6.77 6.35 -11.28
CA ILE A 207 7.93 6.93 -11.99
C ILE A 207 9.17 6.92 -11.09
N GLU A 208 9.04 7.27 -9.80
CA GLU A 208 10.15 7.22 -8.85
C GLU A 208 10.72 5.80 -8.72
N VAL A 209 9.85 4.80 -8.55
CA VAL A 209 10.23 3.38 -8.49
C VAL A 209 10.93 2.94 -9.77
N GLU A 210 10.36 3.25 -10.94
CA GLU A 210 10.93 2.90 -12.24
C GLU A 210 12.33 3.50 -12.41
N ASN A 211 12.54 4.74 -11.97
CA ASN A 211 13.85 5.38 -12.00
C ASN A 211 14.88 4.63 -11.16
N TRP A 212 14.54 4.18 -9.95
CA TRP A 212 15.46 3.42 -9.11
C TRP A 212 15.79 2.04 -9.68
N LEU A 213 14.78 1.32 -10.17
CA LEU A 213 14.96 0.01 -10.80
C LEU A 213 15.85 0.12 -12.06
N ASN A 214 15.64 1.13 -12.89
CA ASN A 214 16.48 1.38 -14.09
C ASN A 214 17.94 1.69 -13.74
N ASN A 215 18.18 2.26 -12.56
CA ASN A 215 19.53 2.48 -12.02
C ASN A 215 20.09 1.26 -11.26
N LYS A 216 19.48 0.08 -11.43
CA LYS A 216 19.88 -1.21 -10.84
C LYS A 216 19.84 -1.24 -9.31
N TYR A 217 18.98 -0.41 -8.71
CA TYR A 217 18.66 -0.52 -7.30
C TYR A 217 17.54 -1.53 -7.10
N LYS A 218 17.63 -2.31 -6.03
CA LYS A 218 16.43 -2.87 -5.40
C LYS A 218 15.66 -1.77 -4.71
N VAL A 219 14.33 -1.86 -4.73
CA VAL A 219 13.44 -0.87 -4.11
C VAL A 219 12.63 -1.56 -3.03
N LEU A 220 12.70 -1.03 -1.81
CA LEU A 220 11.78 -1.36 -0.71
C LEU A 220 10.77 -0.22 -0.57
N ILE A 221 9.49 -0.53 -0.79
CA ILE A 221 8.39 0.34 -0.40
C ILE A 221 7.82 -0.17 0.91
N LEU A 222 7.69 0.73 1.88
CA LEU A 222 7.07 0.46 3.16
C LEU A 222 6.11 1.60 3.51
N ALA A 223 4.84 1.26 3.71
CA ALA A 223 3.83 2.23 4.13
C ALA A 223 3.65 2.24 5.65
N ASP A 224 3.13 3.33 6.21
CA ASP A 224 2.70 3.38 7.61
C ASP A 224 1.33 2.72 7.80
N HIS A 225 0.41 3.08 6.90
CA HIS A 225 -0.97 2.60 6.86
C HIS A 225 -1.57 2.73 5.45
N GLY A 226 -2.73 2.12 5.26
CA GLY A 226 -3.60 2.36 4.12
C GLY A 226 -4.55 3.53 4.36
N TYR A 227 -5.54 3.64 3.47
CA TYR A 227 -6.65 4.56 3.62
C TYR A 227 -7.93 3.91 3.09
N ASP A 228 -9.06 4.46 3.54
CA ASP A 228 -10.40 4.06 3.13
C ASP A 228 -11.00 5.09 2.18
N VAL A 229 -11.95 4.62 1.37
CA VAL A 229 -12.80 5.47 0.55
C VAL A 229 -14.22 5.27 1.04
N LEU A 230 -14.88 6.38 1.38
CA LEU A 230 -16.27 6.41 1.81
C LEU A 230 -17.10 7.15 0.79
N ARG A 231 -18.32 6.65 0.57
CA ARG A 231 -19.34 7.37 -0.20
C ARG A 231 -20.44 7.83 0.75
N ASN A 232 -20.55 9.14 0.93
CA ASN A 232 -21.60 9.79 1.71
C ASN A 232 -22.58 10.48 0.77
N VAL A 233 -23.79 9.93 0.66
CA VAL A 233 -24.79 10.35 -0.33
C VAL A 233 -24.21 10.23 -1.74
N ASN A 234 -23.70 11.33 -2.31
CA ASN A 234 -23.12 11.42 -3.64
C ASN A 234 -21.71 12.01 -3.64
N VAL A 235 -21.05 12.06 -2.48
CA VAL A 235 -19.68 12.56 -2.38
C VAL A 235 -18.77 11.44 -1.91
N TRP A 236 -17.70 11.23 -2.67
CA TRP A 236 -16.60 10.34 -2.36
C TRP A 236 -15.56 11.08 -1.54
N THR A 237 -15.07 10.45 -0.48
CA THR A 237 -14.05 11.03 0.40
C THR A 237 -13.02 9.98 0.76
N LEU A 238 -11.75 10.38 0.75
CA LEU A 238 -10.65 9.58 1.29
C LEU A 238 -10.56 9.82 2.80
N THR A 239 -10.27 8.77 3.58
CA THR A 239 -10.16 8.91 5.04
C THR A 239 -9.24 7.87 5.67
N HIS A 240 -8.75 8.17 6.88
CA HIS A 240 -8.12 7.20 7.78
C HIS A 240 -9.11 6.58 8.78
N SER A 241 -10.40 6.87 8.62
CA SER A 241 -11.43 6.54 9.61
C SER A 241 -12.09 5.20 9.34
N TRP A 242 -12.26 4.45 10.42
CA TRP A 242 -13.05 3.23 10.43
C TRP A 242 -14.53 3.54 10.63
N GLU A 243 -15.38 3.15 9.68
CA GLU A 243 -16.81 3.06 9.92
C GLU A 243 -17.19 1.69 10.49
N LYS A 244 -17.84 1.71 11.66
CA LYS A 244 -18.35 0.51 12.31
C LYS A 244 -19.27 -0.23 11.31
N GLU A 245 -19.06 -1.54 11.17
CA GLU A 245 -19.81 -2.45 10.27
C GLU A 245 -19.37 -2.45 8.79
N LYS A 246 -18.53 -1.51 8.34
CA LYS A 246 -17.92 -1.58 7.00
C LYS A 246 -16.57 -2.29 7.01
N LEU A 247 -16.19 -2.86 5.85
CA LEU A 247 -14.85 -3.41 5.63
C LEU A 247 -13.87 -2.26 5.44
N CYS A 248 -12.80 -2.28 6.24
CA CYS A 248 -11.79 -1.24 6.33
C CYS A 248 -10.47 -1.72 5.72
N VAL A 249 -9.86 -0.87 4.89
CA VAL A 249 -8.58 -1.07 4.21
C VAL A 249 -7.45 -0.31 4.90
N SER A 250 -7.73 0.79 5.63
CA SER A 250 -6.69 1.57 6.32
C SER A 250 -5.70 0.80 7.23
N PRO A 251 -6.06 -0.32 7.85
CA PRO A 251 -5.14 -1.14 8.65
C PRO A 251 -4.15 -1.95 7.80
N PHE A 252 -4.33 -1.99 6.48
CA PHE A 252 -3.41 -2.63 5.55
C PHE A 252 -2.07 -1.88 5.52
N VAL A 253 -0.97 -2.59 5.69
CA VAL A 253 0.38 -2.02 5.64
C VAL A 253 1.14 -2.67 4.49
N PRO A 254 1.18 -2.04 3.32
CA PRO A 254 1.99 -2.51 2.20
C PRO A 254 3.48 -2.61 2.54
N VAL A 255 4.08 -3.75 2.20
CA VAL A 255 5.54 -3.95 2.17
C VAL A 255 5.91 -4.62 0.86
N LEU A 256 6.59 -3.89 -0.03
CA LEU A 256 6.91 -4.37 -1.37
C LEU A 256 8.41 -4.29 -1.63
N ILE A 257 9.00 -5.40 -2.07
CA ILE A 257 10.39 -5.44 -2.51
C ILE A 257 10.40 -5.69 -4.01
N MET A 258 11.12 -4.85 -4.75
CA MET A 258 11.27 -4.93 -6.19
C MET A 258 12.75 -4.99 -6.57
N GLY A 259 13.07 -5.78 -7.60
CA GLY A 259 14.41 -5.96 -8.15
C GLY A 259 15.09 -7.26 -7.75
#